data_AF-V7D3P6-F1
#
_entry.id   AF-V7D3P6-F1
#
_cell.length_a   1.000
_cell.length_b   1.000
_cell.length_c   1.000
_cell.angle_alpha   90.00
_cell.angle_beta   90.00
_cell.angle_gamma   90.00
#
_symmetry.space_group_name_H-M   'P 1'
#
loop_
_entity.id
_entity.type
_entity.pdbx_description
1 polymer ?
#
loop_
_entity_poly.entity_id
_entity_poly.type
_entity_poly.pdbx_seq_one_letter_code
_entity_poly.pdbx_strand_id
1 'polypeptide(L)'
;MAKFVWAFLLLFLMTFVTQLAYGGGEGSLKPEECPGACEVRCSKTRVKKACLFYCNLCCDKCLCVPSGTVGNKEECPCYNNWKNENGGPKCP
;
A
#
# COMPACT_ATOMS: atom_id res chain seq x y z
N MET A 1 -11.23 -41.24 -9.63
CA MET A 1 -12.31 -40.31 -9.23
C MET A 1 -11.87 -39.45 -8.04
N ALA A 2 -11.68 -39.98 -6.83
CA ALA A 2 -11.37 -39.20 -5.63
C ALA A 2 -10.05 -38.38 -5.68
N LYS A 3 -9.01 -38.89 -6.36
CA LYS A 3 -7.73 -38.18 -6.50
C LYS A 3 -7.83 -36.87 -7.30
N PHE A 4 -8.68 -36.85 -8.33
CA PHE A 4 -8.92 -35.63 -9.12
C PHE A 4 -9.75 -34.61 -8.33
N VAL A 5 -10.76 -35.08 -7.57
CA VAL A 5 -11.59 -34.22 -6.72
C VAL A 5 -10.75 -33.46 -5.70
N TRP A 6 -9.76 -34.12 -5.09
CA TRP A 6 -8.91 -33.47 -4.09
C TRP A 6 -7.93 -32.47 -4.70
N ALA A 7 -7.41 -32.75 -5.89
CA ALA A 7 -6.57 -31.81 -6.64
C ALA A 7 -7.34 -30.52 -7.01
N PHE A 8 -8.59 -30.66 -7.47
CA PHE A 8 -9.46 -29.51 -7.75
C PHE A 8 -9.83 -28.72 -6.48
N LEU A 9 -10.09 -29.41 -5.36
CA LEU A 9 -10.37 -28.77 -4.07
C LEU A 9 -9.18 -27.92 -3.57
N LEU A 10 -7.95 -28.46 -3.70
CA LEU A 10 -6.73 -27.76 -3.28
C LEU A 10 -6.46 -26.53 -4.15
N LEU A 11 -6.68 -26.61 -5.47
CA LEU A 11 -6.54 -25.46 -6.37
C LEU A 11 -7.54 -24.34 -6.03
N PHE A 12 -8.79 -24.68 -5.72
CA PHE A 12 -9.83 -23.71 -5.38
C PHE A 12 -9.53 -22.98 -4.05
N LEU A 13 -8.97 -23.69 -3.07
CA LEU A 13 -8.55 -23.09 -1.80
C LEU A 13 -7.41 -22.08 -1.98
N MET A 14 -6.43 -22.40 -2.84
CA MET A 14 -5.31 -21.50 -3.09
C MET A 14 -5.72 -20.20 -3.80
N THR A 15 -6.69 -20.26 -4.73
CA THR A 15 -7.23 -19.06 -5.39
C THR A 15 -8.08 -18.20 -4.46
N PHE A 16 -8.78 -18.81 -3.49
CA PHE A 16 -9.54 -18.05 -2.50
C PHE A 16 -8.63 -17.31 -1.51
N VAL A 17 -7.51 -17.94 -1.12
CA VAL A 17 -6.50 -17.32 -0.24
C VAL A 17 -5.81 -16.13 -0.91
N THR A 18 -5.56 -16.18 -2.22
CA THR A 18 -4.99 -15.02 -2.94
C THR A 18 -5.94 -13.84 -2.99
N GLN A 19 -7.25 -14.04 -3.19
CA GLN A 19 -8.22 -12.92 -3.14
C GLN A 19 -8.30 -12.26 -1.75
N LEU A 20 -8.09 -13.03 -0.66
CA LEU A 20 -8.00 -12.50 0.70
C LEU A 20 -6.69 -11.72 0.95
N ALA A 21 -5.58 -12.18 0.38
CA ALA A 21 -4.29 -11.50 0.50
C ALA A 21 -4.20 -10.23 -0.37
N TYR A 22 -4.89 -10.20 -1.51
CA TYR A 22 -4.97 -9.08 -2.44
C TYR A 22 -6.27 -8.27 -2.31
N GLY A 23 -7.00 -8.42 -1.20
CA GLY A 23 -8.18 -7.60 -0.87
C GLY A 23 -7.78 -6.15 -0.62
N GLY A 24 -7.55 -5.42 -1.71
CA GLY A 24 -7.16 -4.01 -1.69
C GLY A 24 -8.33 -3.09 -1.35
N GLY A 25 -8.14 -2.27 -0.32
CA GLY A 25 -8.87 -1.03 -0.08
C GLY A 25 -8.05 -0.19 0.93
N GLU A 26 -7.85 1.13 0.79
CA GLU A 26 -8.27 2.18 -0.17
C GLU A 26 -7.03 3.08 -0.47
N GLY A 27 -6.69 3.52 -1.69
CA GLY A 27 -7.44 3.55 -2.94
C GLY A 27 -6.72 4.24 -4.15
N SER A 28 -7.21 3.88 -5.35
CA SER A 28 -6.83 4.22 -6.73
C SER A 28 -5.51 3.66 -7.28
N LEU A 29 -4.42 3.66 -6.51
CA LEU A 29 -3.12 3.28 -7.08
C LEU A 29 -2.91 1.76 -7.08
N LYS A 30 -2.25 1.28 -8.12
CA LYS A 30 -1.59 -0.03 -8.11
C LYS A 30 -0.21 0.09 -7.44
N PRO A 31 0.34 -0.98 -6.85
CA PRO A 31 1.68 -0.97 -6.26
C PRO A 31 2.77 -0.45 -7.23
N GLU A 32 2.65 -0.78 -8.51
CA GLU A 32 3.55 -0.31 -9.57
C GLU A 32 3.51 1.21 -9.82
N GLU A 33 2.46 1.90 -9.41
CA GLU A 33 2.28 3.35 -9.56
C GLU A 33 2.81 4.13 -8.34
N CYS A 34 3.05 3.44 -7.22
CA CYS A 34 3.56 4.04 -5.98
C CYS A 34 4.88 4.81 -6.16
N PRO A 35 5.90 4.29 -6.87
CA PRO A 35 7.16 5.01 -7.03
C PRO A 35 6.98 6.40 -7.66
N GLY A 36 6.17 6.51 -8.72
CA GLY A 36 5.91 7.77 -9.40
C GLY A 36 5.15 8.77 -8.53
N ALA A 37 4.11 8.31 -7.82
CA ALA A 37 3.37 9.16 -6.90
C ALA A 37 4.25 9.66 -5.73
N CYS A 38 5.10 8.78 -5.20
CA CYS A 38 6.04 9.12 -4.13
C CYS A 38 7.16 10.06 -4.57
N GLU A 39 7.61 10.00 -5.83
CA GLU A 39 8.54 10.99 -6.37
C GLU A 39 7.96 12.40 -6.36
N VAL A 40 6.69 12.55 -6.73
CA VAL A 40 5.97 13.83 -6.66
C VAL A 40 5.87 14.29 -5.22
N ARG A 41 5.37 13.44 -4.32
CA ARG A 41 5.19 13.75 -2.89
C ARG A 41 6.50 14.19 -2.22
N CYS A 42 7.60 13.52 -2.55
CA CYS A 42 8.92 13.77 -1.97
C CYS A 42 9.78 14.78 -2.75
N SER A 43 9.23 15.44 -3.78
CA SER A 43 10.01 16.28 -4.70
C SER A 43 10.67 17.51 -4.04
N LYS A 44 10.09 18.04 -2.96
CA LYS A 44 10.57 19.27 -2.28
C LYS A 44 11.27 19.00 -0.93
N THR A 45 11.39 17.75 -0.50
CA THR A 45 12.05 17.44 0.78
C THR A 45 13.57 17.42 0.65
N ARG A 46 14.27 17.89 1.69
CA ARG A 46 15.74 17.78 1.78
C ARG A 46 16.19 16.34 2.08
N VAL A 47 15.34 15.53 2.70
CA VAL A 47 15.62 14.14 3.10
C VAL A 47 14.99 13.13 2.12
N LYS A 48 15.28 13.29 0.83
CA LYS A 48 14.62 12.57 -0.27
C LYS A 48 14.64 11.05 -0.12
N LYS A 49 15.77 10.47 0.28
CA LYS A 49 15.91 9.01 0.46
C LYS A 49 14.95 8.45 1.54
N ALA A 50 14.88 9.11 2.68
CA ALA A 50 14.00 8.69 3.77
C ALA A 50 12.52 8.89 3.41
N CYS A 51 12.18 10.03 2.78
CA CYS A 51 10.82 10.29 2.31
C CYS A 51 10.34 9.23 1.32
N LEU A 52 11.14 8.90 0.30
CA LEU A 52 10.78 7.89 -0.69
C LEU A 52 10.60 6.51 -0.05
N PHE A 53 11.47 6.14 0.89
CA PHE A 53 11.35 4.85 1.59
C PHE A 53 10.02 4.74 2.35
N TYR A 54 9.70 5.72 3.19
CA TYR A 54 8.46 5.69 3.97
C TYR A 54 7.22 5.90 3.11
N CYS A 55 7.28 6.74 2.08
CA CYS A 55 6.16 6.95 1.17
C CYS A 55 5.81 5.64 0.44
N ASN A 56 6.79 4.95 -0.15
CA ASN A 56 6.53 3.68 -0.85
C ASN A 56 6.00 2.61 0.11
N LEU A 57 6.58 2.49 1.31
CA LEU A 57 6.07 1.59 2.34
C LEU A 57 4.59 1.85 2.66
N CYS A 58 4.21 3.13 2.80
CA CYS A 58 2.83 3.55 3.03
C CYS A 58 1.93 3.32 1.82
N CYS A 59 2.43 3.55 0.61
CA CYS A 59 1.68 3.31 -0.61
C CYS A 59 1.49 1.82 -0.90
N ASP A 60 2.46 0.95 -0.64
CA ASP A 60 2.29 -0.50 -0.85
C ASP A 60 1.21 -1.08 0.08
N LYS A 61 1.09 -0.52 1.28
CA LYS A 61 0.08 -0.93 2.26
C LYS A 61 -1.29 -0.31 1.97
N CYS A 62 -1.32 0.99 1.73
CA CYS A 62 -2.56 1.76 1.64
C CYS A 62 -3.00 1.97 0.19
N LEU A 63 -2.18 1.68 -0.80
CA LEU A 63 -2.48 1.89 -2.22
C LEU A 63 -2.95 3.32 -2.56
N CYS A 64 -2.48 4.33 -1.81
CA CYS A 64 -2.87 5.73 -1.91
C CYS A 64 -1.70 6.65 -1.52
N VAL A 65 -1.50 7.75 -2.24
CA VAL A 65 -0.55 8.81 -1.89
C VAL A 65 -1.28 10.16 -1.95
N PRO A 66 -1.27 10.96 -0.87
CA PRO A 66 -1.89 12.29 -0.86
C PRO A 66 -1.33 13.24 -1.91
N SER A 67 -2.19 14.10 -2.45
CA SER A 67 -1.81 15.13 -3.40
C SER A 67 -0.79 16.13 -2.84
N GLY A 68 -0.04 16.78 -3.71
CA GLY A 68 0.97 17.78 -3.34
C GLY A 68 2.19 17.20 -2.62
N THR A 69 3.02 18.07 -2.03
CA THR A 69 4.27 17.69 -1.36
C THR A 69 4.21 17.74 0.16
N VAL A 70 3.18 18.39 0.72
CA VAL A 70 2.96 18.59 2.17
C VAL A 70 1.44 18.65 2.40
N GLY A 71 0.96 18.10 3.52
CA GLY A 71 -0.46 18.16 3.88
C GLY A 71 -1.34 17.13 3.14
N ASN A 72 -2.63 17.43 3.04
CA ASN A 72 -3.67 16.66 2.31
C ASN A 72 -3.82 15.20 2.74
N LYS A 73 -3.34 14.84 3.93
CA LYS A 73 -3.29 13.43 4.35
C LYS A 73 -4.68 12.84 4.51
N GLU A 74 -5.69 13.66 4.80
CA GLU A 74 -7.10 13.31 4.85
C GLU A 74 -7.65 12.70 3.55
N GLU A 75 -7.01 12.93 2.40
CA GLU A 75 -7.33 12.27 1.12
C GLU A 75 -7.10 10.76 1.18
N CYS A 76 -6.12 10.31 1.98
CA CYS A 76 -5.75 8.91 2.15
C CYS A 76 -5.80 8.54 3.65
N PRO A 77 -6.97 8.17 4.21
CA PRO A 77 -7.11 7.90 5.64
C PRO A 77 -6.13 6.85 6.18
N CYS A 78 -5.88 5.76 5.44
CA CYS A 78 -4.89 4.75 5.81
C CYS A 78 -3.47 5.35 5.94
N TYR A 79 -3.05 6.15 4.96
CA TYR A 79 -1.75 6.82 4.92
C TYR A 79 -1.60 7.82 6.09
N ASN A 80 -2.66 8.57 6.39
CA ASN A 80 -2.68 9.56 7.47
C ASN A 80 -2.61 8.93 8.88
N ASN A 81 -3.38 7.84 9.05
CA ASN A 81 -3.57 7.21 10.34
C ASN A 81 -2.44 6.23 10.70
N TRP A 82 -1.54 5.91 9.77
CA TRP A 82 -0.45 5.00 10.07
C TRP A 82 0.61 5.66 10.96
N LYS A 83 0.73 5.15 12.20
CA LYS A 83 1.68 5.63 13.21
C LYS A 83 2.90 4.72 13.32
N ASN A 84 4.01 5.30 13.77
CA ASN A 84 5.19 4.56 14.21
C ASN A 84 4.99 4.05 15.65
N GLU A 85 5.96 3.29 16.17
CA GLU A 85 5.88 2.68 17.50
C GLU A 85 5.80 3.71 18.63
N ASN A 86 6.29 4.94 18.40
CA ASN A 86 6.23 6.06 19.34
C ASN A 86 4.94 6.89 19.20
N GLY A 87 3.97 6.45 18.38
CA GLY A 87 2.71 7.15 18.15
C GLY A 87 2.78 8.34 17.19
N GLY A 88 3.96 8.67 16.67
CA GLY A 88 4.16 9.73 15.67
C GLY A 88 3.72 9.30 14.27
N PRO A 89 3.56 10.25 13.33
CA PRO A 89 3.23 9.91 11.94
C PRO A 89 4.34 9.06 11.31
N LYS A 90 3.96 7.95 10.66
CA LYS A 90 4.90 7.07 9.94
C LYS A 90 5.13 7.53 8.51
N CYS A 91 4.06 7.99 7.85
CA CYS A 91 4.08 8.37 6.45
C CYS A 91 4.35 9.87 6.27
N PRO A 92 5.13 10.27 5.24
CA PRO A 92 5.57 11.65 5.03
C PRO A 92 4.42 12.66 4.79
#